data_AF-A0A844MQT0-F1
#
_entry.id   AF-A0A844MQT0-F1
#
_cell.length_a   1.000
_cell.length_b   1.000
_cell.length_c   1.000
_cell.angle_alpha   90.00
_cell.angle_beta   90.00
_cell.angle_gamma   90.00
#
_symmetry.space_group_name_H-M   'P 1'
#
loop_
_entity.id
_entity.type
_entity.pdbx_description
1 polymer ?
#
loop_
_entity_poly.entity_id
_entity_poly.type
_entity_poly.pdbx_seq_one_letter_code
_entity_poly.pdbx_strand_id
1 'polypeptide(L)'
;MIPVTATFLLADWIVKGLADGTLERVGGVIRYVATKQVAAWLRDAQLNSSSSSNNLLNLILSGANAVGSVANAAITGTGLSDVNQKLIGVEQASLSNLVISGGNLLATAVSAAVTGKELADVNQRLGGIENQLGAVEQSLQLTQGILQVTTAASMLNLGISVMGFTVIAQRLKELEQRLHQAEELLNKINRKIDLGYYANFRAALDLAVNAFTMSKPENRRSSALQAINRFLEAEHIYTDYTDTELEQKSQIADEYLLSLSLAYLAEARCYLELEEHETALHRFQEGANVLRSRIQKYVELLLTSNPSAYLLPEFKGQIDLRRLTRIYQWLDPNLDENAVFDMQRENLIKLVQDPNQWIDSLPAAILTRVEVKGGWFGPNKDDLKQEAYKRLPQILEVVESMVETNRRFEAYQLEVQAIAQLGITFHEWLKLTPTTEEKPNKANLMFIIPNQPIYLKLAS
;
A
#
# COMPACT_ATOMS: atom_id res chain seq x y z
N MET A 1 -26.01 -16.09 10.03
CA MET A 1 -25.50 -14.85 9.40
C MET A 1 -24.97 -13.97 10.52
N ILE A 2 -23.66 -13.74 10.56
CA ILE A 2 -23.07 -12.78 11.49
C ILE A 2 -23.30 -11.39 10.87
N PRO A 3 -23.97 -10.44 11.53
CA PRO A 3 -24.17 -9.13 10.96
C PRO A 3 -22.85 -8.37 10.89
N VAL A 4 -22.68 -7.56 9.85
CA VAL A 4 -21.55 -6.64 9.69
C VAL A 4 -22.06 -5.21 9.61
N THR A 5 -21.28 -4.27 10.14
CA THR A 5 -21.52 -2.83 10.06
C THR A 5 -20.39 -2.17 9.27
N ALA A 6 -20.76 -1.39 8.26
CA ALA A 6 -19.85 -0.52 7.54
C ALA A 6 -19.92 0.89 8.15
N THR A 7 -18.77 1.48 8.50
CA THR A 7 -18.67 2.77 9.20
C THR A 7 -17.40 3.52 8.80
N PHE A 8 -17.40 4.86 8.87
CA PHE A 8 -16.19 5.68 8.72
C PHE A 8 -15.44 5.90 10.03
N LEU A 9 -16.03 5.51 11.17
CA LEU A 9 -15.45 5.67 12.50
C LEU A 9 -14.96 4.32 13.02
N LEU A 10 -13.71 4.29 13.47
CA LEU A 10 -13.20 3.10 14.14
C LEU A 10 -13.76 3.03 15.56
N ALA A 11 -14.23 1.87 15.98
CA ALA A 11 -14.76 1.70 17.33
C ALA A 11 -13.66 1.96 18.39
N ASP A 12 -14.00 2.65 19.49
CA ASP A 12 -13.05 3.06 20.54
C ASP A 12 -12.22 1.89 21.09
N TRP A 13 -12.82 0.71 21.20
CA TRP A 13 -12.12 -0.49 21.68
C TRP A 13 -11.06 -0.98 20.69
N ILE A 14 -11.26 -0.76 19.38
CA ILE A 14 -10.26 -1.08 18.36
C ILE A 14 -9.11 -0.08 18.43
N VAL A 15 -9.40 1.21 18.58
CA VAL A 15 -8.36 2.25 18.76
C VAL A 15 -7.51 1.94 19.98
N LYS A 16 -8.15 1.64 21.11
CA LYS A 16 -7.47 1.25 22.35
C LYS A 16 -6.64 -0.02 22.16
N GLY A 17 -7.20 -1.04 21.50
CA GLY A 17 -6.52 -2.30 21.27
C GLY A 17 -5.28 -2.18 20.37
N LEU A 18 -5.31 -1.28 19.38
CA LEU A 18 -4.14 -0.96 18.56
C LEU A 18 -3.08 -0.19 19.35
N ALA A 19 -3.49 0.68 20.27
CA ALA A 19 -2.59 1.48 21.09
C ALA A 19 -1.90 0.65 22.18
N ASP A 20 -2.60 -0.29 22.80
CA ASP A 20 -2.06 -1.18 23.84
C ASP A 20 -1.42 -2.47 23.29
N GLY A 21 -1.53 -2.71 21.98
CA GLY A 21 -0.93 -3.86 21.30
C GLY A 21 -1.71 -5.16 21.44
N THR A 22 -2.93 -5.14 21.98
CA THR A 22 -3.82 -6.31 21.99
C THR A 22 -4.40 -6.63 20.60
N LEU A 23 -4.47 -5.61 19.72
CA LEU A 23 -4.79 -5.72 18.31
C LEU A 23 -3.59 -5.33 17.45
N GLU A 24 -3.48 -5.97 16.29
CA GLU A 24 -2.52 -5.63 15.24
C GLU A 24 -3.22 -5.40 13.91
N ARG A 25 -2.63 -4.53 13.08
CA ARG A 25 -3.01 -4.38 11.67
C ARG A 25 -2.08 -5.23 10.80
N VAL A 26 -2.66 -6.07 9.96
CA VAL A 26 -1.96 -6.88 8.96
C VAL A 26 -2.60 -6.61 7.61
N GLY A 27 -1.92 -5.83 6.77
CA GLY A 27 -2.45 -5.37 5.48
C GLY A 27 -3.76 -4.58 5.64
N GLY A 28 -4.84 -5.16 5.11
CA GLY A 28 -6.21 -4.62 5.17
C GLY A 28 -7.04 -5.06 6.37
N VAL A 29 -6.49 -5.85 7.30
CA VAL A 29 -7.23 -6.49 8.39
C VAL A 29 -6.71 -6.04 9.75
N ILE A 30 -7.61 -5.80 10.70
CA ILE A 30 -7.28 -5.65 12.12
C ILE A 30 -7.69 -6.94 12.83
N ARG A 31 -6.77 -7.52 13.61
CA ARG A 31 -7.00 -8.77 14.34
C ARG A 31 -6.38 -8.75 15.73
N TYR A 32 -6.88 -9.62 16.61
CA TYR A 32 -6.30 -9.86 17.93
C TYR A 32 -4.92 -10.51 17.83
N VAL A 33 -3.94 -10.00 18.56
CA VAL A 33 -2.57 -10.53 18.54
C VAL A 33 -2.52 -11.96 19.07
N ALA A 34 -3.23 -12.24 20.16
CA ALA A 34 -3.21 -13.54 20.84
C ALA A 34 -4.02 -14.62 20.11
N THR A 35 -5.23 -14.29 19.62
CA THR A 35 -6.16 -15.28 19.05
C THR A 35 -6.21 -15.28 17.52
N LYS A 36 -5.65 -14.25 16.89
CA LYS A 36 -5.73 -13.97 15.44
C LYS A 36 -7.16 -13.80 14.90
N GLN A 37 -8.15 -13.65 15.79
CA GLN A 37 -9.53 -13.34 15.40
C GLN A 37 -9.62 -11.97 14.74
N VAL A 38 -10.37 -11.87 13.66
CA VAL A 38 -10.56 -10.61 12.94
C VAL A 38 -11.55 -9.72 13.67
N ALA A 39 -11.11 -8.49 13.91
CA ALA A 39 -11.85 -7.42 14.57
C ALA A 39 -12.47 -6.44 13.55
N ALA A 40 -11.78 -6.17 12.43
CA ALA A 40 -12.29 -5.30 11.37
C ALA A 40 -11.53 -5.50 10.05
N TRP A 41 -12.17 -5.15 8.94
CA TRP A 41 -11.53 -4.92 7.65
C TRP A 41 -11.50 -3.44 7.33
N LEU A 42 -10.42 -3.01 6.70
CA LEU A 42 -10.28 -1.66 6.16
C LEU A 42 -10.68 -1.69 4.69
N ARG A 43 -11.38 -0.67 4.23
CA ARG A 43 -11.71 -0.45 2.82
C ARG A 43 -11.48 1.02 2.48
N ASP A 44 -11.12 1.31 1.23
CA ASP A 44 -11.06 2.70 0.76
C ASP A 44 -12.48 3.27 0.62
N ALA A 45 -12.67 4.51 1.07
CA ALA A 45 -13.91 5.25 0.97
C ALA A 45 -14.05 6.05 -0.34
N GLN A 46 -13.01 6.14 -1.18
CA GLN A 46 -13.02 6.83 -2.47
C GLN A 46 -13.42 5.87 -3.60
N LEU A 47 -14.72 5.79 -3.89
CA LEU A 47 -15.26 5.09 -5.06
C LEU A 47 -15.18 5.91 -6.37
N ASN A 48 -14.57 7.09 -6.37
CA ASN A 48 -14.51 7.97 -7.54
C ASN A 48 -13.08 8.05 -8.10
N SER A 49 -12.84 7.27 -9.15
CA SER A 49 -11.68 7.38 -10.03
C SER A 49 -11.63 8.77 -10.68
N SER A 50 -10.63 9.60 -10.34
CA SER A 50 -9.94 10.53 -11.27
C SER A 50 -8.99 11.57 -10.62
N SER A 51 -8.95 11.76 -9.29
CA SER A 51 -8.25 12.93 -8.72
C SER A 51 -7.12 12.67 -7.70
N SER A 52 -6.66 11.44 -7.50
CA SER A 52 -5.52 11.12 -6.61
C SER A 52 -4.29 10.57 -7.36
N SER A 53 -4.22 10.78 -8.67
CA SER A 53 -3.14 10.24 -9.53
C SER A 53 -1.77 10.86 -9.23
N ASN A 54 -1.67 12.11 -8.78
CA ASN A 54 -0.36 12.77 -8.65
C ASN A 54 0.33 12.56 -7.29
N ASN A 55 -0.42 12.26 -6.22
CA ASN A 55 0.14 12.05 -4.88
C ASN A 55 0.40 10.56 -4.56
N LEU A 56 -0.33 9.63 -5.20
CA LEU A 56 -0.09 8.18 -5.11
C LEU A 56 1.19 7.76 -5.84
N LEU A 57 1.56 8.48 -6.89
CA LEU A 57 2.82 8.32 -7.57
C LEU A 57 3.97 8.55 -6.58
N ASN A 58 4.09 9.71 -5.92
CA ASN A 58 5.23 9.97 -5.02
C ASN A 58 5.34 9.05 -3.79
N LEU A 59 4.24 8.41 -3.35
CA LEU A 59 4.24 7.55 -2.16
C LEU A 59 4.63 6.10 -2.48
N ILE A 60 4.23 5.54 -3.63
CA ILE A 60 4.64 4.18 -4.02
C ILE A 60 5.96 4.21 -4.81
N LEU A 61 6.37 5.40 -5.26
CA LEU A 61 7.61 5.64 -6.01
C LEU A 61 8.81 6.05 -5.15
N SER A 62 8.71 6.20 -3.81
CA SER A 62 9.91 6.52 -3.01
C SER A 62 10.86 5.34 -2.81
N GLY A 63 10.35 4.10 -2.89
CA GLY A 63 11.13 2.89 -2.59
C GLY A 63 12.00 2.34 -3.72
N ALA A 64 11.69 2.57 -4.99
CA ALA A 64 12.44 1.99 -6.10
C ALA A 64 12.40 2.89 -7.34
N ASN A 65 13.37 3.80 -7.43
CA ASN A 65 14.03 4.29 -8.65
C ASN A 65 14.99 5.45 -8.31
N ALA A 66 16.13 5.15 -7.69
CA ALA A 66 17.34 5.99 -7.84
C ALA A 66 18.45 5.29 -8.63
N VAL A 67 18.12 4.16 -9.28
CA VAL A 67 19.06 3.48 -10.17
C VAL A 67 18.79 3.93 -11.61
N GLY A 68 19.32 5.12 -11.89
CA GLY A 68 19.18 5.81 -13.17
C GLY A 68 19.95 7.12 -13.13
N SER A 69 21.20 7.08 -12.68
CA SER A 69 21.95 8.32 -12.53
C SER A 69 22.40 8.87 -13.91
N VAL A 70 21.78 10.02 -14.23
CA VAL A 70 22.30 11.11 -15.07
C VAL A 70 22.12 10.98 -16.59
N ALA A 71 20.89 11.16 -17.05
CA ALA A 71 20.57 12.05 -18.17
C ALA A 71 19.10 12.51 -18.06
N ASN A 72 18.87 13.83 -18.04
CA ASN A 72 17.57 14.53 -17.99
C ASN A 72 16.82 14.60 -16.64
N ALA A 73 17.29 15.49 -15.74
CA ALA A 73 16.39 16.37 -14.95
C ALA A 73 17.17 17.55 -14.35
N ALA A 74 17.78 18.37 -15.21
CA ALA A 74 17.91 19.79 -14.93
C ALA A 74 16.59 20.47 -15.30
N ILE A 75 15.49 20.13 -14.61
CA ILE A 75 14.22 20.86 -14.68
C ILE A 75 13.63 20.91 -13.26
N THR A 76 13.88 22.06 -12.63
CA THR A 76 13.12 22.69 -11.53
C THR A 76 13.07 22.02 -10.15
N GLY A 77 14.12 22.23 -9.35
CA GLY A 77 14.13 22.08 -7.89
C GLY A 77 14.44 23.38 -7.12
N THR A 78 14.30 24.54 -7.76
CA THR A 78 14.55 25.87 -7.17
C THR A 78 13.42 26.88 -7.42
N GLY A 79 12.17 26.41 -7.58
CA GLY A 79 11.05 27.29 -7.95
C GLY A 79 9.70 26.84 -7.39
N LEU A 80 9.56 26.73 -6.07
CA LEU A 80 8.24 26.67 -5.42
C LEU A 80 8.22 27.21 -3.98
N SER A 81 9.24 27.98 -3.58
CA SER A 81 9.21 28.82 -2.38
C SER A 81 8.89 30.30 -2.68
N ASP A 82 8.49 30.63 -3.91
CA ASP A 82 8.41 32.03 -4.38
C ASP A 82 7.12 32.39 -5.15
N VAL A 83 5.98 31.75 -4.81
CA VAL A 83 4.64 32.15 -5.33
C VAL A 83 3.59 32.27 -4.21
N ASN A 84 4.00 32.65 -3.00
CA ASN A 84 3.03 33.21 -2.02
C ASN A 84 3.46 34.57 -1.44
N GLN A 85 4.41 35.23 -2.08
CA GLN A 85 4.78 36.62 -1.80
C GLN A 85 4.95 37.39 -3.11
N LYS A 86 3.83 37.82 -3.70
CA LYS A 86 3.64 39.11 -4.43
C LYS A 86 2.41 39.05 -5.34
N LEU A 87 1.26 39.40 -4.78
CA LEU A 87 0.14 40.12 -5.41
C LEU A 87 -0.90 40.32 -4.30
N ILE A 88 -0.63 41.26 -3.39
CA ILE A 88 -1.20 42.62 -3.39
C ILE A 88 -2.71 42.55 -3.18
N GLY A 89 -3.14 42.90 -1.97
CA GLY A 89 -4.52 43.24 -1.71
C GLY A 89 -4.93 44.49 -2.49
N VAL A 90 -6.20 44.56 -2.86
CA VAL A 90 -7.08 45.73 -2.85
C VAL A 90 -8.52 45.22 -3.12
N GLU A 91 -9.46 45.89 -2.48
CA GLU A 91 -10.89 45.67 -2.29
C GLU A 91 -11.85 45.66 -3.50
N GLN A 92 -13.01 45.04 -3.24
CA GLN A 92 -14.42 45.40 -3.54
C GLN A 92 -15.03 45.40 -4.97
N ALA A 93 -16.26 44.84 -4.96
CA ALA A 93 -17.47 45.16 -5.74
C ALA A 93 -17.50 44.70 -7.22
N SER A 94 -18.55 44.11 -7.79
CA SER A 94 -19.97 44.03 -7.43
C SER A 94 -20.69 43.00 -8.33
N LEU A 95 -21.76 42.37 -7.80
CA LEU A 95 -23.09 42.06 -8.37
C LEU A 95 -23.16 41.58 -9.85
N SER A 96 -23.92 40.57 -10.27
CA SER A 96 -25.15 39.94 -9.77
C SER A 96 -25.62 38.94 -10.85
N ASN A 97 -26.12 37.76 -10.45
CA ASN A 97 -27.27 37.03 -11.01
C ASN A 97 -27.12 35.51 -10.78
N LEU A 98 -27.90 34.96 -9.84
CA LEU A 98 -28.97 33.99 -10.10
C LEU A 98 -29.49 33.50 -8.72
N VAL A 99 -30.70 33.92 -8.34
CA VAL A 99 -31.96 33.15 -8.41
C VAL A 99 -32.09 32.13 -7.26
N ILE A 100 -32.93 32.53 -6.31
CA ILE A 100 -33.45 31.73 -5.19
C ILE A 100 -34.89 31.31 -5.53
N SER A 101 -35.22 30.04 -5.34
CA SER A 101 -36.46 29.51 -4.70
C SER A 101 -36.67 28.05 -5.11
N GLY A 102 -37.28 27.16 -4.30
CA GLY A 102 -38.05 27.38 -3.07
C GLY A 102 -37.65 26.38 -1.96
N GLY A 103 -38.05 26.57 -0.70
CA GLY A 103 -39.20 27.29 -0.12
C GLY A 103 -39.81 26.35 0.93
N ASN A 104 -40.17 26.71 2.16
CA ASN A 104 -40.72 27.96 2.71
C ASN A 104 -40.12 28.23 4.11
N LEU A 105 -39.73 29.45 4.51
CA LEU A 105 -40.43 30.76 4.53
C LEU A 105 -41.47 30.86 5.65
N LEU A 106 -41.27 31.81 6.57
CA LEU A 106 -42.09 33.01 6.82
C LEU A 106 -41.26 33.92 7.75
N ALA A 107 -40.75 35.06 7.29
CA ALA A 107 -41.43 36.33 6.95
C ALA A 107 -41.45 37.31 8.15
N THR A 108 -40.75 38.41 7.89
CA THR A 108 -40.60 39.69 8.58
C THR A 108 -41.87 40.21 9.26
N ALA A 109 -41.77 40.69 10.51
CA ALA A 109 -42.10 42.07 10.92
C ALA A 109 -41.96 42.30 12.44
N VAL A 110 -41.45 43.50 12.76
CA VAL A 110 -41.54 44.24 14.04
C VAL A 110 -40.64 43.81 15.20
N SER A 111 -39.79 44.75 15.58
CA SER A 111 -39.10 44.86 16.87
C SER A 111 -40.02 44.60 18.07
N ALA A 112 -39.82 43.45 18.72
CA ALA A 112 -40.21 43.23 20.11
C ALA A 112 -39.03 42.56 20.82
N ALA A 113 -38.62 43.12 21.96
CA ALA A 113 -37.47 42.70 22.73
C ALA A 113 -37.56 41.20 23.10
N VAL A 114 -36.79 40.36 22.42
CA VAL A 114 -36.53 38.98 22.85
C VAL A 114 -35.27 39.04 23.72
N THR A 115 -35.48 38.84 25.01
CA THR A 115 -34.46 38.79 26.06
C THR A 115 -33.33 37.83 25.69
N GLY A 116 -32.07 38.26 25.86
CA GLY A 116 -30.82 37.57 25.48
C GLY A 116 -30.53 36.20 26.10
N LYS A 117 -31.54 35.50 26.63
CA LYS A 117 -31.42 34.15 27.20
C LYS A 117 -31.60 33.05 26.15
N GLU A 118 -32.41 33.27 25.12
CA GLU A 118 -32.62 32.29 24.02
C GLU A 118 -31.50 32.32 22.97
N LEU A 119 -30.90 33.48 22.70
CA LEU A 119 -29.73 33.58 21.82
C LEU A 119 -28.48 32.93 22.46
N ALA A 120 -28.37 33.01 23.79
CA ALA A 120 -27.30 32.37 24.55
C ALA A 120 -27.43 30.84 24.53
N ASP A 121 -28.65 30.29 24.59
CA ASP A 121 -28.92 28.85 24.49
C ASP A 121 -28.56 28.31 23.10
N VAL A 122 -28.87 29.06 22.03
CA VAL A 122 -28.46 28.70 20.67
C VAL A 122 -26.94 28.73 20.51
N ASN A 123 -26.26 29.74 21.07
CA ASN A 123 -24.80 29.83 21.02
C ASN A 123 -24.11 28.74 21.86
N GLN A 124 -24.73 28.32 22.96
CA GLN A 124 -24.26 27.22 23.81
C GLN A 124 -24.48 25.85 23.14
N ARG A 125 -25.58 25.67 22.39
CA ARG A 125 -25.84 24.49 21.57
C ARG A 125 -24.93 24.42 20.33
N LEU A 126 -24.63 25.55 19.69
CA LEU A 126 -23.65 25.66 18.61
C LEU A 126 -22.22 25.37 19.10
N GLY A 127 -21.81 25.92 20.24
CA GLY A 127 -20.52 25.59 20.87
C GLY A 127 -20.44 24.12 21.31
N GLY A 128 -21.56 23.48 21.65
CA GLY A 128 -21.65 22.04 21.89
C GLY A 128 -21.42 21.21 20.62
N ILE A 129 -21.97 21.64 19.49
CA ILE A 129 -21.79 21.00 18.18
C ILE A 129 -20.36 21.21 17.65
N GLU A 130 -19.77 22.40 17.83
CA GLU A 130 -18.37 22.67 17.46
C GLU A 130 -17.38 21.85 18.29
N ASN A 131 -17.64 21.68 19.59
CA ASN A 131 -16.81 20.81 20.45
C ASN A 131 -16.96 19.32 20.08
N GLN A 132 -18.16 18.87 19.69
CA GLN A 132 -18.38 17.51 19.19
C GLN A 132 -17.71 17.29 17.82
N LEU A 133 -17.74 18.29 16.93
CA LEU A 133 -17.09 18.23 15.62
C LEU A 133 -15.56 18.23 15.76
N GLY A 134 -15.02 19.02 16.69
CA GLY A 134 -13.59 19.04 17.02
C GLY A 134 -13.10 17.73 17.65
N ALA A 135 -13.90 17.09 18.50
CA ALA A 135 -13.59 15.78 19.08
C ALA A 135 -13.62 14.65 18.03
N VAL A 136 -14.56 14.69 17.09
CA VAL A 136 -14.61 13.76 15.95
C VAL A 136 -13.40 13.96 15.02
N GLU A 137 -13.00 15.21 14.77
CA GLU A 137 -11.82 15.51 13.96
C GLU A 137 -10.50 15.06 14.63
N GLN A 138 -10.35 15.29 15.94
CA GLN A 138 -9.19 14.80 16.70
C GLN A 138 -9.14 13.27 16.78
N SER A 139 -10.28 12.60 17.00
CA SER A 139 -10.36 11.14 17.00
C SER A 139 -10.00 10.54 15.65
N LEU A 140 -10.45 11.15 14.54
CA LEU A 140 -10.08 10.74 13.18
C LEU A 140 -8.57 10.90 12.90
N GLN A 141 -7.96 12.01 13.32
CA GLN A 141 -6.51 12.23 13.17
C GLN A 141 -5.68 11.25 14.00
N LEU A 142 -6.08 10.99 15.25
CA LEU A 142 -5.43 10.02 16.13
C LEU A 142 -5.55 8.59 15.58
N THR A 143 -6.74 8.23 15.08
CA THR A 143 -7.03 6.90 14.50
C THR A 143 -6.24 6.67 13.22
N GLN A 144 -6.16 7.65 12.33
CA GLN A 144 -5.32 7.57 11.13
C GLN A 144 -3.83 7.52 11.50
N GLY A 145 -3.39 8.32 12.48
CA GLY A 145 -2.02 8.30 12.98
C GLY A 145 -1.61 6.93 13.55
N ILE A 146 -2.48 6.27 14.33
CA ILE A 146 -2.24 4.94 14.89
C ILE A 146 -2.17 3.86 13.80
N LEU A 147 -3.03 3.95 12.76
CA LEU A 147 -3.00 3.04 11.61
C LEU A 147 -1.82 3.29 10.65
N GLN A 148 -1.18 4.46 10.73
CA GLN A 148 -0.01 4.87 9.95
C GLN A 148 1.32 4.37 10.53
N VAL A 149 1.35 3.86 11.76
CA VAL A 149 2.61 3.57 12.49
C VAL A 149 3.41 2.38 11.91
N THR A 150 2.95 1.66 10.89
CA THR A 150 3.66 0.44 10.42
C THR A 150 4.35 0.47 9.06
N THR A 151 4.08 1.40 8.14
CA THR A 151 4.93 1.56 6.94
C THR A 151 4.71 2.94 6.31
N ALA A 152 5.79 3.67 6.09
CA ALA A 152 5.75 4.83 5.22
C ALA A 152 5.23 4.38 3.85
N ALA A 153 4.28 5.16 3.32
CA ALA A 153 4.00 5.28 1.89
C ALA A 153 3.06 4.31 1.16
N SER A 154 2.48 3.29 1.82
CA SER A 154 1.51 2.37 1.16
C SER A 154 0.04 2.61 1.57
N MET A 155 -0.44 3.85 1.49
CA MET A 155 -1.85 4.15 1.76
C MET A 155 -2.71 3.78 0.54
N LEU A 156 -3.75 2.95 0.76
CA LEU A 156 -4.90 2.66 -0.12
C LEU A 156 -4.79 1.50 -1.13
N ASN A 157 -4.96 0.25 -0.65
CA ASN A 157 -5.60 -0.88 -1.37
C ASN A 157 -5.91 -2.00 -0.36
N LEU A 158 -7.00 -1.83 0.39
CA LEU A 158 -7.23 -2.48 1.69
C LEU A 158 -8.09 -3.75 1.65
N GLY A 159 -8.47 -4.21 0.47
CA GLY A 159 -9.10 -5.51 0.25
C GLY A 159 -9.14 -5.86 -1.23
N ILE A 160 -9.38 -7.12 -1.58
CA ILE A 160 -9.62 -7.53 -2.98
C ILE A 160 -10.77 -6.70 -3.54
N SER A 161 -11.75 -6.35 -2.69
CA SER A 161 -12.90 -5.51 -3.01
C SER A 161 -12.56 -4.17 -3.70
N VAL A 162 -11.42 -3.56 -3.39
CA VAL A 162 -10.99 -2.23 -3.92
C VAL A 162 -10.08 -2.36 -5.14
N MET A 163 -9.39 -3.49 -5.30
CA MET A 163 -8.53 -3.75 -6.46
C MET A 163 -9.33 -4.33 -7.62
N GLY A 164 -10.09 -3.48 -8.29
CA GLY A 164 -10.67 -3.83 -9.59
C GLY A 164 -9.59 -4.05 -10.66
N PHE A 165 -9.96 -4.72 -11.75
CA PHE A 165 -9.03 -5.03 -12.85
C PHE A 165 -8.36 -3.78 -13.45
N THR A 166 -9.01 -2.61 -13.43
CA THR A 166 -8.40 -1.34 -13.86
C THR A 166 -7.23 -0.91 -12.97
N VAL A 167 -7.35 -1.11 -11.65
CA VAL A 167 -6.25 -0.82 -10.70
C VAL A 167 -5.09 -1.78 -10.96
N ILE A 168 -5.38 -3.06 -11.17
CA ILE A 168 -4.38 -4.08 -11.52
C ILE A 168 -3.67 -3.72 -12.83
N ALA A 169 -4.40 -3.30 -13.86
CA ALA A 169 -3.84 -2.87 -15.14
C ALA A 169 -2.93 -1.65 -15.02
N GLN A 170 -3.30 -0.67 -14.20
CA GLN A 170 -2.46 0.49 -13.93
C GLN A 170 -1.16 0.09 -13.22
N ARG A 171 -1.22 -0.80 -12.22
CA ARG A 171 -0.03 -1.33 -11.54
C ARG A 171 0.86 -2.10 -12.48
N LEU A 172 0.29 -2.96 -13.31
CA LEU A 172 1.04 -3.73 -14.31
C LEU A 172 1.76 -2.81 -15.30
N LYS A 173 1.10 -1.73 -15.74
CA LYS A 173 1.70 -0.73 -16.62
C LYS A 173 2.87 0.00 -15.96
N GLU A 174 2.76 0.34 -14.68
CA GLU A 174 3.85 0.94 -13.90
C GLU A 174 5.06 0.00 -13.82
N LEU A 175 4.83 -1.30 -13.56
CA LEU A 175 5.89 -2.31 -13.52
C LEU A 175 6.60 -2.47 -14.88
N GLU A 176 5.83 -2.53 -15.97
CA GLU A 176 6.40 -2.58 -17.32
C GLU A 176 7.26 -1.36 -17.63
N GLN A 177 6.83 -0.16 -17.21
CA GLN A 177 7.62 1.06 -17.38
C GLN A 177 8.93 1.04 -16.58
N ARG A 178 8.92 0.47 -15.37
CA ARG A 178 10.16 0.29 -14.57
C ARG A 178 11.10 -0.72 -15.21
N LEU A 179 10.58 -1.83 -15.70
CA LEU A 179 11.38 -2.82 -16.44
C LEU A 179 11.99 -2.22 -17.71
N HIS A 180 11.25 -1.40 -18.47
CA HIS A 180 11.81 -0.66 -19.60
C HIS A 180 12.96 0.27 -19.19
N GLN A 181 12.83 0.98 -18.07
CA GLN A 181 13.91 1.83 -17.55
C GLN A 181 15.11 1.01 -17.11
N ALA A 182 14.88 -0.15 -16.48
CA ALA A 182 15.93 -1.07 -16.10
C ALA A 182 16.61 -1.72 -17.33
N GLU A 183 15.92 -1.89 -18.45
CA GLU A 183 16.46 -2.46 -19.69
C GLU A 183 17.67 -1.66 -20.21
N GLU A 184 17.65 -0.33 -20.12
CA GLU A 184 18.81 0.51 -20.50
C GLU A 184 20.06 0.22 -19.66
N LEU A 185 19.87 -0.21 -18.40
CA LEU A 185 20.96 -0.57 -17.49
C LEU A 185 21.37 -2.03 -17.66
N LEU A 186 20.40 -2.93 -17.85
CA LEU A 186 20.65 -4.34 -18.07
C LEU A 186 21.29 -4.61 -19.44
N ASN A 187 20.98 -3.80 -20.45
CA ASN A 187 21.67 -3.84 -21.74
C ASN A 187 23.18 -3.55 -21.60
N LYS A 188 23.61 -2.75 -20.61
CA LYS A 188 25.04 -2.53 -20.34
C LYS A 188 25.75 -3.79 -19.83
N ILE A 189 25.00 -4.76 -19.31
CA ILE A 189 25.50 -6.08 -18.90
C ILE A 189 24.99 -7.21 -19.83
N ASN A 190 24.59 -6.85 -21.07
CA ASN A 190 24.13 -7.76 -22.12
C ASN A 190 22.93 -8.64 -21.71
N ARG A 191 22.00 -8.07 -20.94
CA ARG A 191 20.81 -8.76 -20.47
C ARG A 191 19.55 -8.09 -21.02
N LYS A 192 18.69 -8.87 -21.68
CA LYS A 192 17.44 -8.42 -22.29
C LYS A 192 16.24 -8.84 -21.45
N ILE A 193 15.27 -7.94 -21.29
CA ILE A 193 13.97 -8.24 -20.69
C ILE A 193 12.99 -8.63 -21.81
N ASP A 194 12.26 -9.74 -21.64
CA ASP A 194 11.18 -10.10 -22.58
C ASP A 194 9.86 -9.48 -22.16
N LEU A 195 9.57 -8.32 -22.74
CA LEU A 195 8.35 -7.56 -22.47
C LEU A 195 7.12 -8.10 -23.21
N GLY A 196 7.29 -9.09 -24.10
CA GLY A 196 6.17 -9.71 -24.83
C GLY A 196 5.12 -10.31 -23.90
N TYR A 197 5.55 -10.79 -22.72
CA TYR A 197 4.67 -11.39 -21.74
C TYR A 197 3.76 -10.40 -21.01
N TYR A 198 4.19 -9.14 -20.87
CA TYR A 198 3.33 -8.08 -20.32
C TYR A 198 2.16 -7.75 -21.26
N ALA A 199 2.35 -7.86 -22.57
CA ALA A 199 1.25 -7.71 -23.52
C ALA A 199 0.20 -8.83 -23.35
N ASN A 200 0.64 -10.07 -23.07
CA ASN A 200 -0.29 -11.17 -22.77
C ASN A 200 -1.07 -10.92 -21.47
N PHE A 201 -0.39 -10.47 -20.41
CA PHE A 201 -1.05 -10.16 -19.14
C PHE A 201 -2.02 -8.96 -19.29
N ARG A 202 -1.66 -7.91 -20.03
CA ARG A 202 -2.59 -6.82 -20.37
C ARG A 202 -3.82 -7.33 -21.12
N ALA A 203 -3.64 -8.20 -22.12
CA ALA A 203 -4.76 -8.80 -22.84
C ALA A 203 -5.68 -9.62 -21.91
N ALA A 204 -5.11 -10.32 -20.93
CA ALA A 204 -5.89 -11.03 -19.91
C ALA A 204 -6.70 -10.06 -19.04
N LEU A 205 -6.12 -8.93 -18.63
CA LEU A 205 -6.83 -7.89 -17.88
C LEU A 205 -7.95 -7.24 -18.71
N ASP A 206 -7.72 -6.95 -19.98
CA ASP A 206 -8.74 -6.43 -20.88
C ASP A 206 -9.90 -7.43 -21.04
N LEU A 207 -9.61 -8.73 -21.15
CA LEU A 207 -10.63 -9.78 -21.17
C LEU A 207 -11.44 -9.80 -19.87
N ALA A 208 -10.80 -9.66 -18.71
CA ALA A 208 -11.46 -9.63 -17.41
C ALA A 208 -12.35 -8.39 -17.24
N VAL A 209 -11.84 -7.20 -17.55
CA VAL A 209 -12.62 -5.93 -17.53
C VAL A 209 -13.86 -6.05 -18.41
N ASN A 210 -13.69 -6.57 -19.63
CA ASN A 210 -14.80 -6.75 -20.56
C ASN A 210 -15.80 -7.80 -20.04
N ALA A 211 -15.32 -8.93 -19.52
CA ALA A 211 -16.20 -10.00 -18.99
C ALA A 211 -17.19 -9.45 -17.95
N PHE A 212 -16.71 -8.66 -16.99
CA PHE A 212 -17.54 -8.18 -15.87
C PHE A 212 -18.30 -6.88 -16.15
N THR A 213 -18.18 -6.33 -17.37
CA THR A 213 -19.04 -5.27 -17.88
C THR A 213 -20.10 -5.79 -18.87
N MET A 214 -20.01 -7.05 -19.31
CA MET A 214 -20.99 -7.68 -20.20
C MET A 214 -22.33 -7.96 -19.50
N SER A 215 -23.41 -7.71 -20.23
CA SER A 215 -24.79 -7.93 -19.78
C SER A 215 -25.27 -9.37 -19.95
N LYS A 216 -24.71 -10.15 -20.88
CA LYS A 216 -25.08 -11.56 -21.10
C LYS A 216 -24.23 -12.49 -20.21
N PRO A 217 -24.85 -13.31 -19.33
CA PRO A 217 -24.13 -14.20 -18.42
C PRO A 217 -23.19 -15.20 -19.11
N GLU A 218 -23.61 -15.81 -20.22
CA GLU A 218 -22.77 -16.78 -20.94
C GLU A 218 -21.51 -16.16 -21.55
N ASN A 219 -21.63 -14.94 -22.08
CA ASN A 219 -20.49 -14.21 -22.62
C ASN A 219 -19.53 -13.81 -21.50
N ARG A 220 -20.06 -13.33 -20.37
CA ARG A 220 -19.27 -13.04 -19.16
C ARG A 220 -18.47 -14.26 -18.72
N ARG A 221 -19.13 -15.42 -18.59
CA ARG A 221 -18.48 -16.66 -18.16
C ARG A 221 -17.39 -17.08 -19.14
N SER A 222 -17.68 -17.09 -20.44
CA SER A 222 -16.71 -17.45 -21.48
C SER A 222 -15.48 -16.52 -21.48
N SER A 223 -15.68 -15.20 -21.42
CA SER A 223 -14.58 -14.23 -21.37
C SER A 223 -13.78 -14.30 -20.07
N ALA A 224 -14.44 -14.53 -18.93
CA ALA A 224 -13.76 -14.71 -17.65
C ALA A 224 -12.88 -15.97 -17.64
N LEU A 225 -13.34 -17.09 -18.19
CA LEU A 225 -12.54 -18.32 -18.32
C LEU A 225 -11.32 -18.12 -19.24
N GLN A 226 -11.46 -17.35 -20.32
CA GLN A 226 -10.33 -16.99 -21.18
C GLN A 226 -9.31 -16.11 -20.45
N ALA A 227 -9.77 -15.15 -19.63
CA ALA A 227 -8.89 -14.33 -18.81
C ALA A 227 -8.14 -15.19 -17.77
N ILE A 228 -8.85 -16.09 -17.07
CA ILE A 228 -8.27 -17.02 -16.09
C ILE A 228 -7.14 -17.85 -16.71
N ASN A 229 -7.37 -18.46 -17.88
CA ASN A 229 -6.33 -19.27 -18.54
C ASN A 229 -5.07 -18.47 -18.86
N ARG A 230 -5.21 -17.18 -19.23
CA ARG A 230 -4.06 -16.32 -19.49
C ARG A 230 -3.38 -15.84 -18.20
N PHE A 231 -4.12 -15.65 -17.11
CA PHE A 231 -3.50 -15.36 -15.81
C PHE A 231 -2.70 -16.56 -15.29
N LEU A 232 -3.21 -17.78 -15.44
CA LEU A 232 -2.47 -19.01 -15.15
C LEU A 232 -1.18 -19.12 -15.97
N GLU A 233 -1.24 -18.79 -17.27
CA GLU A 233 -0.04 -18.71 -18.10
C GLU A 233 0.95 -17.66 -17.56
N ALA A 234 0.46 -16.47 -17.22
CA ALA A 234 1.26 -15.40 -16.64
C ALA A 234 1.90 -15.80 -15.32
N GLU A 235 1.21 -16.54 -14.44
CA GLU A 235 1.78 -17.05 -13.20
C GLU A 235 2.98 -17.96 -13.42
N HIS A 236 2.90 -18.90 -14.37
CA HIS A 236 4.03 -19.76 -14.72
C HIS A 236 5.22 -18.94 -15.23
N ILE A 237 4.96 -18.02 -16.17
CA ILE A 237 6.00 -17.16 -16.74
C ILE A 237 6.69 -16.31 -15.67
N TYR A 238 5.91 -15.61 -14.84
CA TYR A 238 6.48 -14.73 -13.82
C TYR A 238 7.09 -15.48 -12.64
N THR A 239 6.69 -16.73 -12.41
CA THR A 239 7.38 -17.64 -11.48
C THR A 239 8.80 -17.92 -11.97
N ASP A 240 8.94 -18.34 -13.23
CA ASP A 240 10.24 -18.66 -13.82
C ASP A 240 11.17 -17.43 -13.85
N TYR A 241 10.64 -16.26 -14.23
CA TYR A 241 11.42 -15.03 -14.18
C TYR A 241 11.82 -14.65 -12.77
N THR A 242 10.88 -14.72 -11.82
CA THR A 242 11.20 -14.41 -10.41
C THR A 242 12.31 -15.31 -9.89
N ASP A 243 12.21 -16.62 -10.10
CA ASP A 243 13.23 -17.56 -9.62
C ASP A 243 14.59 -17.30 -10.28
N THR A 244 14.59 -17.05 -11.59
CA THR A 244 15.80 -16.67 -12.33
C THR A 244 16.43 -15.38 -11.79
N GLU A 245 15.63 -14.35 -11.54
CA GLU A 245 16.13 -13.07 -11.02
C GLU A 245 16.65 -13.16 -9.59
N LEU A 246 16.00 -13.96 -8.75
CA LEU A 246 16.43 -14.20 -7.37
C LEU A 246 17.76 -14.96 -7.33
N GLU A 247 17.91 -16.00 -8.18
CA GLU A 247 19.17 -16.74 -8.32
C GLU A 247 20.31 -15.83 -8.78
N GLN A 248 20.03 -14.93 -9.71
CA GLN A 248 20.99 -13.94 -10.22
C GLN A 248 21.19 -12.76 -9.26
N LYS A 249 20.46 -12.70 -8.15
CA LYS A 249 20.48 -11.60 -7.17
C LYS A 249 20.27 -10.24 -7.86
N SER A 250 19.31 -10.19 -8.77
CA SER A 250 19.08 -9.02 -9.62
C SER A 250 18.31 -7.92 -8.90
N GLN A 251 18.47 -6.70 -9.42
CA GLN A 251 17.73 -5.51 -8.99
C GLN A 251 16.27 -5.51 -9.47
N ILE A 252 15.92 -6.35 -10.46
CA ILE A 252 14.57 -6.39 -11.02
C ILE A 252 13.70 -7.55 -10.49
N ALA A 253 14.14 -8.20 -9.42
CA ALA A 253 13.44 -9.35 -8.88
C ALA A 253 12.08 -8.96 -8.27
N ASP A 254 11.96 -7.77 -7.69
CA ASP A 254 10.69 -7.27 -7.15
C ASP A 254 9.66 -6.98 -8.23
N GLU A 255 10.04 -6.54 -9.42
CA GLU A 255 9.09 -6.28 -10.50
C GLU A 255 8.37 -7.56 -10.93
N TYR A 256 9.09 -8.67 -11.03
CA TYR A 256 8.48 -9.97 -11.35
C TYR A 256 7.73 -10.57 -10.16
N LEU A 257 8.22 -10.41 -8.93
CA LEU A 257 7.47 -10.79 -7.72
C LEU A 257 6.12 -10.07 -7.64
N LEU A 258 6.10 -8.77 -7.92
CA LEU A 258 4.88 -7.97 -7.96
C LEU A 258 3.98 -8.39 -9.11
N SER A 259 4.54 -8.68 -10.29
CA SER A 259 3.77 -9.15 -11.44
C SER A 259 3.13 -10.52 -11.17
N LEU A 260 3.86 -11.44 -10.55
CA LEU A 260 3.33 -12.72 -10.08
C LEU A 260 2.21 -12.52 -9.05
N SER A 261 2.41 -11.61 -8.09
CA SER A 261 1.39 -11.27 -7.10
C SER A 261 0.10 -10.73 -7.74
N LEU A 262 0.23 -9.88 -8.76
CA LEU A 262 -0.91 -9.35 -9.51
C LEU A 262 -1.61 -10.44 -10.34
N ALA A 263 -0.87 -11.42 -10.87
CA ALA A 263 -1.45 -12.50 -11.67
C ALA A 263 -2.36 -13.38 -10.80
N TYR A 264 -1.86 -13.86 -9.66
CA TYR A 264 -2.68 -14.62 -8.69
C TYR A 264 -3.89 -13.81 -8.21
N LEU A 265 -3.70 -12.52 -7.92
CA LEU A 265 -4.78 -11.65 -7.49
C LEU A 265 -5.87 -11.52 -8.56
N ALA A 266 -5.48 -11.28 -9.82
CA ALA A 266 -6.40 -11.11 -10.93
C ALA A 266 -7.17 -12.40 -11.22
N GLU A 267 -6.48 -13.54 -11.17
CA GLU A 267 -7.08 -14.86 -11.35
C GLU A 267 -8.10 -15.16 -10.24
N ALA A 268 -7.73 -15.02 -8.97
CA ALA A 268 -8.63 -15.23 -7.85
C ALA A 268 -9.82 -14.26 -7.89
N ARG A 269 -9.62 -13.01 -8.32
CA ARG A 269 -10.71 -12.05 -8.56
C ARG A 269 -11.68 -12.54 -9.62
N CYS A 270 -11.21 -13.10 -10.73
CA CYS A 270 -12.10 -13.68 -11.74
C CYS A 270 -12.99 -14.78 -11.16
N TYR A 271 -12.45 -15.66 -10.32
CA TYR A 271 -13.24 -16.69 -9.64
C TYR A 271 -14.28 -16.10 -8.68
N LEU A 272 -13.94 -15.06 -7.91
CA LEU A 272 -14.90 -14.38 -7.03
C LEU A 272 -16.05 -13.73 -7.80
N GLU A 273 -15.77 -13.11 -8.95
CA GLU A 273 -16.79 -12.50 -9.81
C GLU A 273 -17.69 -13.55 -10.49
N LEU A 274 -17.20 -14.79 -10.63
CA LEU A 274 -17.96 -15.96 -11.06
C LEU A 274 -18.66 -16.69 -9.90
N GLU A 275 -18.58 -16.17 -8.68
CA GLU A 275 -19.12 -16.75 -7.45
C GLU A 275 -18.50 -18.12 -7.06
N GLU A 276 -17.34 -18.45 -7.63
CA GLU A 276 -16.55 -19.66 -7.35
C GLU A 276 -15.64 -19.43 -6.12
N HIS A 277 -16.25 -19.21 -4.96
CA HIS A 277 -15.56 -18.76 -3.74
C HIS A 277 -14.52 -19.77 -3.23
N GLU A 278 -14.81 -21.07 -3.28
CA GLU A 278 -13.88 -22.13 -2.84
C GLU A 278 -12.63 -22.15 -3.71
N THR A 279 -12.80 -22.04 -5.03
CA THR A 279 -11.70 -21.97 -5.99
C THR A 279 -10.88 -20.71 -5.75
N ALA A 280 -11.51 -19.54 -5.62
CA ALA A 280 -10.80 -18.29 -5.32
C ALA A 280 -9.98 -18.39 -4.02
N LEU A 281 -10.54 -18.98 -2.97
CA LEU A 281 -9.83 -19.19 -1.71
C LEU A 281 -8.63 -20.12 -1.89
N HIS A 282 -8.79 -21.22 -2.62
CA HIS A 282 -7.69 -22.14 -2.92
C HIS A 282 -6.55 -21.45 -3.68
N ARG A 283 -6.88 -20.63 -4.69
CA ARG A 283 -5.89 -19.86 -5.45
C ARG A 283 -5.16 -18.83 -4.59
N PHE A 284 -5.85 -18.16 -3.66
CA PHE A 284 -5.18 -17.31 -2.67
C PHE A 284 -4.26 -18.08 -1.71
N GLN A 285 -4.62 -19.28 -1.29
CA GLN A 285 -3.76 -20.09 -0.44
C GLN A 285 -2.49 -20.55 -1.17
N GLU A 286 -2.64 -21.00 -2.41
CA GLU A 286 -1.52 -21.38 -3.27
C GLU A 286 -0.60 -20.18 -3.52
N GLY A 287 -1.15 -19.05 -3.96
CA GLY A 287 -0.42 -17.81 -4.19
C GLY A 287 0.30 -17.33 -2.94
N ALA A 288 -0.33 -17.40 -1.75
CA ALA A 288 0.29 -16.99 -0.50
C ALA A 288 1.54 -17.83 -0.20
N ASN A 289 1.47 -19.15 -0.37
CA ASN A 289 2.61 -20.05 -0.17
C ASN A 289 3.75 -19.78 -1.17
N VAL A 290 3.39 -19.63 -2.45
CA VAL A 290 4.33 -19.36 -3.55
C VAL A 290 5.04 -18.03 -3.37
N LEU A 291 4.30 -16.98 -3.04
CA LEU A 291 4.80 -15.62 -2.84
C LEU A 291 5.61 -15.51 -1.55
N ARG A 292 5.14 -16.06 -0.43
CA ARG A 292 5.82 -15.99 0.87
C ARG A 292 7.25 -16.48 0.80
N SER A 293 7.46 -17.65 0.20
CA SER A 293 8.78 -18.25 0.05
C SER A 293 9.74 -17.36 -0.77
N ARG A 294 9.27 -16.80 -1.87
CA ARG A 294 10.10 -15.98 -2.77
C ARG A 294 10.35 -14.58 -2.23
N ILE A 295 9.33 -13.96 -1.64
CA ILE A 295 9.47 -12.69 -0.93
C ILE A 295 10.46 -12.83 0.23
N GLN A 296 10.41 -13.93 0.99
CA GLN A 296 11.37 -14.18 2.05
C GLN A 296 12.80 -14.26 1.51
N LYS A 297 13.05 -15.03 0.45
CA LYS A 297 14.37 -15.10 -0.20
C LYS A 297 14.86 -13.72 -0.65
N TYR A 298 13.97 -12.90 -1.21
CA TYR A 298 14.34 -11.55 -1.64
C TYR A 298 14.65 -10.61 -0.46
N VAL A 299 13.83 -10.65 0.58
CA VAL A 299 14.06 -9.88 1.82
C VAL A 299 15.38 -10.27 2.46
N GLU A 300 15.68 -11.56 2.59
CA GLU A 300 16.97 -12.04 3.12
C GLU A 300 18.15 -11.61 2.25
N LEU A 301 18.01 -11.63 0.93
CA LEU A 301 19.00 -11.10 0.00
C LEU A 301 19.27 -9.61 0.27
N LEU A 302 18.21 -8.81 0.38
CA LEU A 302 18.31 -7.36 0.59
C LEU A 302 18.78 -7.00 2.00
N LEU A 303 18.52 -7.81 3.03
CA LEU A 303 19.11 -7.61 4.37
C LEU A 303 20.63 -7.77 4.38
N THR A 304 21.21 -8.28 3.29
CA THR A 304 22.65 -8.49 3.07
C THR A 304 23.25 -9.52 4.01
N SER A 305 24.50 -9.89 3.75
CA SER A 305 25.29 -10.71 4.68
C SER A 305 25.73 -9.95 5.94
N ASN A 306 25.63 -8.62 5.95
CA ASN A 306 25.95 -7.77 7.10
C ASN A 306 24.83 -6.73 7.35
N PRO A 307 23.71 -7.13 7.97
CA PRO A 307 22.55 -6.26 8.20
C PRO A 307 22.84 -5.05 9.08
N SER A 308 23.94 -5.05 9.84
CA SER A 308 24.37 -3.89 10.63
C SER A 308 24.76 -2.68 9.77
N ALA A 309 24.99 -2.86 8.47
CA ALA A 309 25.15 -1.75 7.53
C ALA A 309 23.95 -0.79 7.57
N TYR A 310 22.73 -1.29 7.81
CA TYR A 310 21.53 -0.47 7.95
C TYR A 310 21.49 0.38 9.23
N LEU A 311 22.31 0.05 10.23
CA LEU A 311 22.36 0.74 11.53
C LEU A 311 23.52 1.73 11.63
N LEU A 312 24.14 2.07 10.50
CA LEU A 312 25.23 3.05 10.44
C LEU A 312 24.78 4.45 10.91
N PRO A 313 25.65 5.22 11.58
CA PRO A 313 25.32 6.57 12.07
C PRO A 313 24.77 7.51 10.99
N GLU A 314 25.20 7.35 9.74
CA GLU A 314 24.77 8.12 8.57
C GLU A 314 23.27 7.99 8.28
N PHE A 315 22.62 6.90 8.74
CA PHE A 315 21.20 6.66 8.56
C PHE A 315 20.34 7.09 9.75
N LYS A 316 20.94 7.72 10.77
CA LYS A 316 20.20 8.17 11.95
C LYS A 316 19.01 9.06 11.57
N GLY A 317 17.82 8.68 12.03
CA GLY A 317 16.56 9.37 11.72
C GLY A 317 15.89 8.94 10.41
N GLN A 318 16.56 8.11 9.60
CA GLN A 318 15.98 7.44 8.44
C GLN A 318 15.76 5.96 8.73
N ILE A 319 16.79 5.27 9.24
CA ILE A 319 16.74 3.85 9.60
C ILE A 319 17.05 3.72 11.08
N ASP A 320 16.24 2.94 11.78
CA ASP A 320 16.43 2.63 13.19
C ASP A 320 16.26 1.13 13.45
N LEU A 321 16.70 0.71 14.63
CA LEU A 321 16.62 -0.69 15.06
C LEU A 321 15.17 -1.19 15.10
N ARG A 322 14.20 -0.32 15.38
CA ARG A 322 12.78 -0.68 15.43
C ARG A 322 12.23 -1.05 14.05
N ARG A 323 12.55 -0.29 13.01
CA ARG A 323 12.21 -0.60 11.61
C ARG A 323 12.82 -1.94 11.19
N LEU A 324 14.11 -2.13 11.47
CA LEU A 324 14.79 -3.39 11.18
C LEU A 324 14.16 -4.56 11.93
N THR A 325 13.81 -4.36 13.21
CA THR A 325 13.14 -5.37 14.05
C THR A 325 11.80 -5.80 13.47
N ARG A 326 11.02 -4.89 12.89
CA ARG A 326 9.73 -5.24 12.26
C ARG A 326 9.88 -6.16 11.04
N ILE A 327 10.98 -6.03 10.31
CA ILE A 327 11.32 -6.91 9.18
C ILE A 327 11.71 -8.28 9.73
N TYR A 328 12.58 -8.32 10.75
CA TYR A 328 12.95 -9.58 11.42
C TYR A 328 11.76 -10.28 12.07
N GLN A 329 10.82 -9.54 12.66
CA GLN A 329 9.57 -10.07 13.20
C GLN A 329 8.66 -10.68 12.13
N TRP A 330 8.75 -10.20 10.90
CA TRP A 330 8.04 -10.83 9.79
C TRP A 330 8.69 -12.16 9.39
N LEU A 331 10.02 -12.28 9.49
CA LEU A 331 10.76 -13.53 9.26
C LEU A 331 10.55 -14.54 10.40
N ASP A 332 10.74 -14.09 11.64
CA ASP A 332 10.50 -14.85 12.87
C ASP A 332 9.73 -13.98 13.89
N PRO A 333 8.42 -14.26 14.10
CA PRO A 333 7.57 -13.49 15.00
C PRO A 333 8.01 -13.45 16.46
N ASN A 334 8.94 -14.31 16.88
CA ASN A 334 9.43 -14.37 18.26
C ASN A 334 10.56 -13.38 18.54
N LEU A 335 11.08 -12.70 17.52
CA LEU A 335 12.18 -11.75 17.68
C LEU A 335 11.66 -10.42 18.25
N ASP A 336 12.25 -9.98 19.35
CA ASP A 336 12.09 -8.63 19.87
C ASP A 336 13.30 -7.75 19.50
N GLU A 337 13.23 -6.48 19.88
CA GLU A 337 14.27 -5.49 19.54
C GLU A 337 15.64 -5.86 20.16
N ASN A 338 15.62 -6.48 21.35
CA ASN A 338 16.83 -6.93 22.03
C ASN A 338 17.47 -8.12 21.30
N ALA A 339 16.67 -9.10 20.89
CA ALA A 339 17.14 -10.26 20.14
C ALA A 339 17.75 -9.83 18.80
N VAL A 340 17.12 -8.90 18.08
CA VAL A 340 17.66 -8.36 16.83
C VAL A 340 18.95 -7.60 17.06
N PHE A 341 19.04 -6.79 18.13
CA PHE A 341 20.29 -6.13 18.50
C PHE A 341 21.41 -7.14 18.83
N ASP A 342 21.09 -8.19 19.60
CA ASP A 342 22.02 -9.26 19.94
C ASP A 342 22.57 -9.97 18.69
N MET A 343 21.71 -10.24 17.71
CA MET A 343 22.11 -10.81 16.40
C MET A 343 23.07 -9.89 15.63
N GLN A 344 22.95 -8.57 15.80
CA GLN A 344 23.79 -7.58 15.13
C GLN A 344 25.07 -7.24 15.88
N ARG A 345 25.24 -7.66 17.14
CA ARG A 345 26.39 -7.26 17.99
C ARG A 345 27.74 -7.56 17.33
N GLU A 346 27.94 -8.78 16.84
CA GLU A 346 29.19 -9.19 16.18
C GLU A 346 29.39 -8.47 14.84
N ASN A 347 28.31 -8.21 14.12
CA ASN A 347 28.32 -7.51 12.83
C ASN A 347 28.73 -6.04 13.00
N LEU A 348 28.25 -5.37 14.06
CA LEU A 348 28.65 -4.02 14.44
C LEU A 348 30.15 -3.95 14.78
N ILE A 349 30.67 -4.92 15.54
CA ILE A 349 32.11 -4.98 15.88
C ILE A 349 32.95 -5.15 14.60
N LYS A 350 32.56 -6.07 13.71
CA LYS A 350 33.25 -6.28 12.43
C LYS A 350 33.25 -5.01 11.58
N LEU A 351 32.15 -4.27 11.56
CA LEU A 351 32.04 -3.03 10.82
C LEU A 351 32.97 -1.93 11.38
N VAL A 352 33.16 -1.87 12.70
CA VAL A 352 34.13 -0.94 13.31
C VAL A 352 35.57 -1.33 12.98
N GLN A 353 35.87 -2.63 12.94
CA GLN A 353 37.22 -3.15 12.63
C GLN A 353 37.60 -2.96 11.15
N ASP A 354 36.66 -3.16 10.23
CA ASP A 354 36.83 -2.90 8.80
C ASP A 354 35.63 -2.10 8.23
N PRO A 355 35.70 -0.76 8.30
CA PRO A 355 34.59 0.13 7.93
C PRO A 355 34.15 0.07 6.45
N ASN A 356 34.91 -0.62 5.60
CA ASN A 356 34.63 -0.69 4.17
C ASN A 356 34.32 -2.12 3.69
N GLN A 357 34.51 -3.16 4.51
CA GLN A 357 34.25 -4.55 4.13
C GLN A 357 32.78 -4.82 3.77
N TRP A 358 31.86 -4.14 4.46
CA TRP A 358 30.43 -4.33 4.22
C TRP A 358 30.00 -3.93 2.81
N ILE A 359 30.68 -2.97 2.17
CA ILE A 359 30.41 -2.53 0.79
C ILE A 359 30.68 -3.67 -0.19
N ASP A 360 31.79 -4.38 0.01
CA ASP A 360 32.19 -5.51 -0.83
C ASP A 360 31.23 -6.72 -0.67
N SER A 361 30.42 -6.72 0.39
CA SER A 361 29.45 -7.77 0.71
C SER A 361 28.02 -7.48 0.22
N LEU A 362 27.78 -6.30 -0.37
CA LEU A 362 26.47 -5.94 -0.90
C LEU A 362 26.13 -6.79 -2.13
N PRO A 363 24.90 -7.33 -2.21
CA PRO A 363 24.45 -8.04 -3.39
C PRO A 363 24.25 -7.08 -4.57
N ALA A 364 24.29 -7.63 -5.79
CA ALA A 364 24.01 -6.88 -7.02
C ALA A 364 22.62 -6.22 -7.01
N ALA A 365 21.65 -6.83 -6.32
CA ALA A 365 20.32 -6.28 -6.06
C ALA A 365 20.33 -4.92 -5.34
N ILE A 366 21.41 -4.58 -4.64
CA ILE A 366 21.58 -3.27 -3.98
C ILE A 366 22.52 -2.40 -4.80
N LEU A 367 23.69 -2.94 -5.13
CA LEU A 367 24.74 -2.17 -5.79
C LEU A 367 25.62 -3.07 -6.65
N THR A 368 25.78 -2.69 -7.90
CA THR A 368 26.75 -3.23 -8.84
C THR A 368 27.84 -2.21 -9.11
N ARG A 369 29.04 -2.67 -9.43
CA ARG A 369 30.17 -1.78 -9.76
C ARG A 369 29.96 -1.04 -11.09
N VAL A 370 29.18 -1.62 -12.00
CA VAL A 370 29.04 -1.17 -13.40
C VAL A 370 28.17 0.08 -13.52
N GLU A 371 27.26 0.30 -12.58
CA GLU A 371 26.34 1.45 -12.57
C GLU A 371 26.89 2.69 -11.85
N VAL A 372 27.97 2.54 -11.06
CA VAL A 372 28.56 3.65 -10.31
C VAL A 372 29.54 4.38 -11.21
N LYS A 373 29.29 5.67 -11.42
CA LYS A 373 30.22 6.55 -12.15
C LYS A 373 31.54 6.64 -11.37
N GLY A 374 32.63 6.35 -12.05
CA GLY A 374 33.97 6.44 -11.50
C GLY A 374 34.94 7.12 -12.45
N GLY A 375 36.16 7.34 -11.97
CA GLY A 375 37.26 7.86 -12.79
C GLY A 375 37.72 6.87 -13.86
N TRP A 376 38.87 7.15 -14.47
CA TRP A 376 39.45 6.34 -15.56
C TRP A 376 39.57 4.83 -15.24
N PHE A 377 39.70 4.46 -13.96
CA PHE A 377 39.83 3.07 -13.50
C PHE A 377 38.52 2.46 -12.96
N GLY A 378 37.38 3.10 -13.21
CA GLY A 378 36.10 2.75 -12.61
C GLY A 378 35.94 3.35 -11.19
N PRO A 379 34.83 3.03 -10.50
CA PRO A 379 34.53 3.61 -9.19
C PRO A 379 35.52 3.11 -8.13
N ASN A 380 36.02 4.01 -7.30
CA ASN A 380 36.81 3.65 -6.13
C ASN A 380 35.88 3.21 -4.97
N LYS A 381 36.45 2.83 -3.82
CA LYS A 381 35.64 2.37 -2.67
C LYS A 381 34.77 3.49 -2.08
N ASP A 382 35.22 4.73 -2.11
CA ASP A 382 34.45 5.87 -1.62
C ASP A 382 33.26 6.18 -2.55
N ASP A 383 33.43 6.06 -3.87
CA ASP A 383 32.34 6.20 -4.85
C ASP A 383 31.25 5.16 -4.58
N LEU A 384 31.64 3.89 -4.36
CA LEU A 384 30.72 2.81 -4.01
C LEU A 384 30.05 3.04 -2.65
N LYS A 385 30.78 3.55 -1.66
CA LYS A 385 30.26 3.88 -0.33
C LYS A 385 29.20 4.97 -0.39
N GLN A 386 29.49 6.05 -1.11
CA GLN A 386 28.56 7.17 -1.29
C GLN A 386 27.30 6.73 -2.02
N GLU A 387 27.42 5.84 -3.00
CA GLU A 387 26.26 5.30 -3.68
C GLU A 387 25.46 4.33 -2.80
N ALA A 388 26.12 3.46 -2.03
CA ALA A 388 25.47 2.59 -1.06
C ALA A 388 24.69 3.39 0.01
N TYR A 389 25.24 4.52 0.48
CA TYR A 389 24.57 5.41 1.42
C TYR A 389 23.29 6.04 0.85
N LYS A 390 23.21 6.27 -0.45
CA LYS A 390 21.96 6.73 -1.08
C LYS A 390 20.93 5.61 -1.20
N ARG A 391 21.39 4.38 -1.46
CA ARG A 391 20.53 3.25 -1.81
C ARG A 391 19.97 2.50 -0.61
N LEU A 392 20.76 2.27 0.44
CA LEU A 392 20.31 1.46 1.57
C LEU A 392 18.98 1.93 2.20
N PRO A 393 18.72 3.23 2.41
CA PRO A 393 17.40 3.69 2.87
C PRO A 393 16.26 3.29 1.94
N GLN A 394 16.46 3.41 0.63
CA GLN A 394 15.46 3.04 -0.39
C GLN A 394 15.25 1.53 -0.43
N ILE A 395 16.32 0.74 -0.35
CA ILE A 395 16.24 -0.72 -0.30
C ILE A 395 15.46 -1.17 0.94
N LEU A 396 15.61 -0.51 2.08
CA LEU A 396 14.81 -0.83 3.25
C LEU A 396 13.31 -0.57 3.01
N GLU A 397 12.96 0.50 2.28
CA GLU A 397 11.59 0.73 1.84
C GLU A 397 11.08 -0.35 0.88
N VAL A 398 11.94 -0.86 -0.04
CA VAL A 398 11.61 -2.02 -0.88
C VAL A 398 11.29 -3.25 -0.02
N VAL A 399 12.16 -3.55 0.95
CA VAL A 399 11.96 -4.69 1.87
C VAL A 399 10.63 -4.54 2.62
N GLU A 400 10.35 -3.38 3.21
CA GLU A 400 9.09 -3.11 3.91
C GLU A 400 7.88 -3.24 2.98
N SER A 401 8.00 -2.78 1.73
CA SER A 401 6.96 -2.90 0.70
C SER A 401 6.70 -4.36 0.30
N MET A 402 7.74 -5.18 0.18
CA MET A 402 7.63 -6.61 -0.11
C MET A 402 6.95 -7.37 1.04
N VAL A 403 7.35 -7.07 2.28
CA VAL A 403 6.71 -7.59 3.49
C VAL A 403 5.22 -7.19 3.54
N GLU A 404 4.91 -5.94 3.24
CA GLU A 404 3.53 -5.45 3.18
C GLU A 404 2.73 -6.10 2.04
N THR A 405 3.34 -6.35 0.89
CA THR A 405 2.72 -7.07 -0.24
C THR A 405 2.31 -8.48 0.18
N ASN A 406 3.18 -9.22 0.85
CA ASN A 406 2.85 -10.54 1.40
C ASN A 406 1.68 -10.46 2.40
N ARG A 407 1.74 -9.52 3.36
CA ARG A 407 0.68 -9.34 4.37
C ARG A 407 -0.67 -8.96 3.75
N ARG A 408 -0.67 -8.20 2.66
CA ARG A 408 -1.88 -7.89 1.90
C ARG A 408 -2.46 -9.10 1.21
N PHE A 409 -1.61 -9.92 0.62
CA PHE A 409 -2.04 -11.14 -0.04
C PHE A 409 -2.70 -12.10 0.97
N GLU A 410 -2.11 -12.26 2.16
CA GLU A 410 -2.72 -12.98 3.29
C GLU A 410 -4.06 -12.35 3.73
N ALA A 411 -4.14 -11.01 3.74
CA ALA A 411 -5.38 -10.31 4.07
C ALA A 411 -6.52 -10.57 3.07
N TYR A 412 -6.21 -10.75 1.77
CA TYR A 412 -7.23 -11.12 0.77
C TYR A 412 -7.79 -12.51 1.03
N GLN A 413 -6.95 -13.46 1.44
CA GLN A 413 -7.41 -14.77 1.86
C GLN A 413 -8.40 -14.66 3.03
N LEU A 414 -8.07 -13.86 4.04
CA LEU A 414 -8.97 -13.63 5.19
C LEU A 414 -10.28 -12.96 4.77
N GLU A 415 -10.25 -12.01 3.84
CA GLU A 415 -11.46 -11.38 3.30
C GLU A 415 -12.37 -12.40 2.61
N VAL A 416 -11.84 -13.28 1.76
CA VAL A 416 -12.62 -14.32 1.08
C VAL A 416 -13.20 -15.34 2.07
N GLN A 417 -12.41 -15.76 3.07
CA GLN A 417 -12.93 -16.63 4.12
C GLN A 417 -14.05 -15.96 4.93
N ALA A 418 -13.93 -14.66 5.19
CA ALA A 418 -14.96 -13.90 5.88
C ALA A 418 -16.26 -13.88 5.08
N ILE A 419 -16.20 -13.54 3.78
CA ILE A 419 -17.36 -13.53 2.88
C ILE A 419 -18.09 -14.87 2.94
N ALA A 420 -17.35 -15.98 2.84
CA ALA A 420 -17.91 -17.33 2.94
C ALA A 420 -18.57 -17.60 4.30
N GLN A 421 -17.93 -17.23 5.43
CA GLN A 421 -18.50 -17.43 6.78
C GLN A 421 -19.70 -16.53 7.07
N LEU A 422 -19.72 -15.31 6.52
CA LEU A 422 -20.82 -14.37 6.65
C LEU A 422 -22.06 -14.85 5.85
N GLY A 423 -21.86 -15.70 4.85
CA GLY A 423 -22.91 -16.22 3.98
C GLY A 423 -23.46 -15.16 3.03
N ILE A 424 -22.62 -14.21 2.63
CA ILE A 424 -22.94 -13.17 1.64
C ILE A 424 -22.12 -13.40 0.38
N THR A 425 -22.64 -12.97 -0.76
CA THR A 425 -21.92 -13.04 -2.04
C THR A 425 -20.81 -11.99 -2.08
N PHE A 426 -19.81 -12.24 -2.92
CA PHE A 426 -18.79 -11.23 -3.21
C PHE A 426 -19.39 -9.90 -3.67
N HIS A 427 -20.42 -9.92 -4.51
CA HIS A 427 -21.11 -8.72 -4.98
C HIS A 427 -21.82 -7.94 -3.86
N GLU A 428 -22.41 -8.63 -2.87
CA GLU A 428 -22.97 -7.99 -1.68
C GLU A 428 -21.88 -7.37 -0.81
N TRP A 429 -20.76 -8.09 -0.64
CA TRP A 429 -19.59 -7.56 0.07
C TRP A 429 -19.08 -6.26 -0.56
N LEU A 430 -18.98 -6.19 -1.89
CA LEU A 430 -18.57 -4.97 -2.62
C LEU A 430 -19.51 -3.78 -2.36
N LYS A 431 -20.81 -4.04 -2.17
CA LYS A 431 -21.84 -3.02 -1.96
C LYS A 431 -21.94 -2.53 -0.52
N LEU A 432 -21.21 -3.11 0.43
CA LEU A 432 -21.17 -2.62 1.80
C LEU A 432 -20.66 -1.18 1.83
N THR A 433 -21.52 -0.28 2.29
CA THR A 433 -21.26 1.15 2.51
C THR A 433 -21.96 1.59 3.80
N PRO A 434 -21.50 2.67 4.46
CA PRO A 434 -22.15 3.17 5.65
C PRO A 434 -23.48 3.81 5.22
N THR A 435 -24.60 3.28 5.70
CA THR A 435 -25.94 3.73 5.29
C THR A 435 -26.48 4.88 6.14
N THR A 436 -25.90 5.11 7.31
CA THR A 436 -26.38 6.07 8.31
C THR A 436 -25.39 7.20 8.61
N GLU A 437 -24.20 7.16 8.03
CA GLU A 437 -23.12 8.12 8.29
C GLU A 437 -22.83 8.95 7.03
N GLU A 438 -22.86 10.27 7.15
CA GLU A 438 -22.28 11.12 6.12
C GLU A 438 -20.76 10.94 6.14
N LYS A 439 -20.18 10.73 4.95
CA LYS A 439 -18.73 10.60 4.80
C LYS A 439 -18.06 11.88 5.32
N PRO A 440 -17.21 11.81 6.37
CA PRO A 440 -16.47 12.97 6.81
C PRO A 440 -15.57 13.49 5.68
N ASN A 441 -15.43 14.82 5.53
CA ASN A 441 -14.65 15.46 4.46
C ASN A 441 -13.19 14.97 4.36
N LYS A 442 -12.64 14.36 5.41
CA LYS A 442 -11.26 13.82 5.48
C LYS A 442 -11.19 12.29 5.62
N ALA A 443 -12.32 11.58 5.57
CA ALA A 443 -12.33 10.12 5.70
C ALA A 443 -11.92 9.47 4.37
N ASN A 444 -10.69 8.93 4.34
CA ASN A 444 -10.20 8.13 3.22
C ASN A 444 -10.48 6.63 3.41
N LEU A 445 -10.87 6.21 4.61
CA LEU A 445 -11.08 4.82 4.98
C LEU A 445 -12.50 4.59 5.49
N MET A 446 -13.05 3.44 5.15
CA MET A 446 -14.22 2.82 5.75
C MET A 446 -13.79 1.54 6.45
N PHE A 447 -14.48 1.17 7.52
CA PHE A 447 -14.27 -0.06 8.26
C PHE A 447 -15.49 -0.96 8.11
N ILE A 448 -15.25 -2.26 7.97
CA ILE A 448 -16.28 -3.30 8.06
C ILE A 448 -16.03 -4.05 9.35
N ILE A 449 -16.97 -3.94 10.28
CA ILE A 449 -16.85 -4.49 11.64
C ILE A 449 -17.92 -5.57 11.80
N PRO A 450 -17.55 -6.82 12.08
CA PRO A 450 -18.52 -7.85 12.41
C PRO A 450 -19.03 -7.63 13.84
N ASN A 451 -20.31 -7.94 14.10
CA ASN A 451 -20.90 -7.78 15.43
C ASN A 451 -20.23 -8.66 16.51
N GLN A 452 -19.51 -9.70 16.10
CA GLN A 452 -18.68 -10.54 16.95
C GLN A 452 -17.37 -10.86 16.22
N PRO A 453 -16.22 -10.96 16.92
CA PRO A 453 -14.96 -11.32 16.29
C PRO A 453 -15.04 -12.66 15.54
N ILE A 454 -14.49 -12.70 14.33
CA ILE A 454 -14.56 -13.87 13.46
C ILE A 454 -13.24 -14.63 13.53
N TYR A 455 -13.31 -15.94 13.79
CA TYR A 455 -12.13 -16.80 13.80
C TYR A 455 -11.85 -17.31 12.38
N LEU A 456 -10.79 -16.78 11.79
CA LEU A 456 -10.30 -17.12 10.46
C LEU A 456 -8.90 -17.72 10.58
N LYS A 457 -8.63 -18.78 9.83
CA LYS A 457 -7.31 -19.42 9.81
C LYS A 457 -6.59 -19.05 8.52
N LEU A 458 -5.44 -18.40 8.64
CA LEU A 458 -4.46 -18.38 7.56
C LEU A 458 -4.01 -19.83 7.29
N ALA A 459 -3.84 -20.18 6.03
CA ALA A 459 -3.18 -21.43 5.70
C ALA A 459 -1.72 -21.24 6.10
N SER A 460 -1.21 -22.13 6.94
CA SER A 460 0.15 -22.11 7.48
C SER A 460 1.18 -22.44 6.41
#